data_AF-A0A2V9WZQ1-F1
#
_entry.id   AF-A0A2V9WZQ1-F1
#
_cell.length_a   1.000
_cell.length_b   1.000
_cell.length_c   1.000
_cell.angle_alpha   90.00
_cell.angle_beta   90.00
_cell.angle_gamma   90.00
#
_symmetry.space_group_name_H-M   'P 1'
#
loop_
_entity.id
_entity.type
_entity.pdbx_description
1 polymer ?
#
loop_
_entity_poly.entity_id
_entity_poly.type
_entity_poly.pdbx_seq_one_letter_code
_entity_poly.pdbx_strand_id
1 'polypeptide(L)'
;MKYLVLAVILFLAGVGLTQIERGDRIFTPVVRLRTSDGLFITLVQKASPKRSACREAIDRFVGALDTTCTSCFIESTDCATKLEGVDRALANNESLPMHTISAEGIRMAMLGPPQRVQAECEGMAAQMVRLGMKSAACAFPRVPGGVH
;
A
#
# COMPACT_ATOMS: atom_id res chain seq x y z
N MET A 1 -35.05 46.61 7.76
CA MET A 1 -33.59 46.39 7.60
C MET A 1 -32.99 45.43 8.62
N LYS A 2 -33.43 45.43 9.89
CA LYS A 2 -32.89 44.58 10.98
C LYS A 2 -32.91 43.07 10.69
N TYR A 3 -33.98 42.57 10.05
CA TYR A 3 -34.13 41.16 9.70
C TYR A 3 -33.26 40.72 8.50
N LEU A 4 -32.87 41.65 7.63
CA LEU A 4 -32.02 41.37 6.47
C LEU A 4 -30.57 41.14 6.93
N VAL A 5 -30.09 41.93 7.88
CA VAL A 5 -28.78 41.75 8.53
C VAL A 5 -28.71 40.40 9.24
N LEU A 6 -29.78 40.03 9.96
CA LEU A 6 -29.89 38.74 10.65
C LEU A 6 -29.89 37.54 9.68
N ALA A 7 -30.60 37.66 8.55
CA ALA A 7 -30.62 36.64 7.52
C ALA A 7 -29.23 36.44 6.87
N VAL A 8 -28.49 37.52 6.59
CA VAL A 8 -27.14 37.46 6.02
C VAL A 8 -26.14 36.81 6.99
N ILE A 9 -26.22 37.13 8.29
CA ILE A 9 -25.36 36.52 9.31
C ILE A 9 -25.62 35.02 9.42
N LEU A 10 -26.89 34.59 9.43
CA LEU A 10 -27.26 33.18 9.47
C LEU A 10 -26.81 32.43 8.19
N PHE A 11 -26.90 33.07 7.02
CA PHE A 11 -26.44 32.49 5.76
C PHE A 11 -24.92 32.32 5.73
N LEU A 12 -24.16 33.32 6.18
CA LEU A 12 -22.70 33.25 6.28
C LEU A 12 -22.22 32.19 7.29
N ALA A 13 -22.92 32.06 8.42
CA ALA A 13 -22.65 31.00 9.40
C ALA A 13 -22.95 29.59 8.85
N GLY A 14 -24.03 29.43 8.07
CA GLY A 14 -24.39 28.16 7.43
C GLY A 14 -23.38 27.71 6.36
N VAL A 15 -22.87 28.63 5.55
CA VAL A 15 -21.86 28.31 4.51
C VAL A 15 -20.52 27.90 5.14
N GLY A 16 -20.13 28.51 6.27
CA GLY A 16 -18.92 28.16 7.00
C GLY A 16 -18.89 26.73 7.55
N LEU A 17 -20.06 26.19 7.93
CA LEU A 17 -20.17 24.84 8.51
C LEU A 17 -20.15 23.71 7.46
N THR A 18 -20.46 23.99 6.20
CA THR A 18 -20.45 22.96 5.12
C THR A 18 -19.06 22.61 4.58
N GLN A 19 -18.02 23.36 4.95
CA GLN A 19 -16.64 23.10 4.52
C GLN A 19 -15.83 22.29 5.55
N ILE A 20 -16.38 22.06 6.74
CA ILE A 20 -15.69 21.43 7.87
C ILE A 20 -16.35 20.09 8.14
N GLU A 21 -16.09 19.11 7.26
CA GLU A 21 -16.11 17.65 7.54
C GLU A 21 -16.01 16.85 6.23
N ARG A 22 -15.07 17.26 5.35
CA ARG A 22 -14.54 16.29 4.39
C ARG A 22 -13.49 15.49 5.16
N GLY A 23 -13.95 14.59 6.03
CA GLY A 23 -13.05 13.73 6.81
C GLY A 23 -12.01 13.13 5.86
N ASP A 24 -10.74 13.43 6.11
CA ASP A 24 -9.62 13.04 5.26
C ASP A 24 -9.54 11.51 5.20
N ARG A 25 -10.33 10.90 4.31
CA ARG A 25 -10.25 9.49 4.03
C ARG A 25 -8.94 9.27 3.31
N ILE A 26 -7.97 8.75 4.04
CA ILE A 26 -6.70 8.30 3.48
C ILE A 26 -6.96 6.96 2.79
N PHE A 27 -6.60 6.87 1.52
CA PHE A 27 -6.70 5.66 0.71
C PHE A 27 -5.31 5.06 0.54
N THR A 28 -5.15 3.82 0.96
CA THR A 28 -3.91 3.06 0.81
C THR A 28 -4.06 2.07 -0.34
N PRO A 29 -3.19 2.13 -1.36
CA PRO A 29 -3.19 1.14 -2.44
C PRO A 29 -2.67 -0.20 -1.92
N VAL A 30 -3.48 -1.25 -2.08
CA VAL A 30 -3.14 -2.64 -1.75
C VAL A 30 -3.29 -3.48 -3.01
N VAL A 31 -2.29 -4.29 -3.32
CA VAL A 31 -2.32 -5.24 -4.43
C VAL A 31 -1.91 -6.61 -3.91
N ARG A 32 -2.72 -7.63 -4.18
CA ARG A 32 -2.43 -9.02 -3.86
C ARG A 32 -2.30 -9.79 -5.15
N LEU A 33 -1.22 -10.55 -5.26
CA LEU A 33 -0.94 -11.36 -6.43
C LEU A 33 -0.34 -12.70 -6.02
N ARG A 34 -0.45 -13.64 -6.95
CA ARG A 34 0.07 -14.98 -6.82
C ARG A 34 0.94 -15.31 -8.03
N THR A 35 2.11 -15.89 -7.81
CA THR A 35 2.96 -16.36 -8.91
C THR A 35 2.61 -17.80 -9.30
N SER A 36 2.97 -18.22 -10.51
CA SER A 36 2.89 -19.63 -10.95
C SER A 36 3.59 -20.60 -10.00
N ASP A 37 4.65 -20.13 -9.33
CA ASP A 37 5.47 -20.91 -8.40
C ASP A 37 4.86 -21.02 -6.99
N GLY A 38 3.66 -20.48 -6.79
CA GLY A 38 2.91 -20.58 -5.55
C GLY A 38 3.34 -19.58 -4.47
N LEU A 39 3.99 -18.48 -4.86
CA LEU A 39 4.22 -17.35 -3.96
C LEU A 39 2.95 -16.49 -3.90
N PHE A 40 2.58 -16.07 -2.70
CA PHE A 40 1.56 -15.06 -2.46
C PHE A 40 2.25 -13.78 -2.03
N ILE A 41 1.97 -12.70 -2.75
CA ILE A 41 2.63 -11.41 -2.56
C ILE A 41 1.57 -10.37 -2.26
N THR A 42 1.72 -9.70 -1.12
CA THR A 42 0.88 -8.58 -0.72
C THR A 42 1.73 -7.33 -0.77
N LEU A 43 1.31 -6.34 -1.57
CA LEU A 43 1.99 -5.06 -1.73
C LEU A 43 1.11 -3.94 -1.20
N VAL A 44 1.74 -3.04 -0.45
CA VAL A 44 1.16 -1.82 0.09
C VAL A 44 1.99 -0.63 -0.35
N GLN A 45 1.35 0.37 -0.95
CA GLN A 45 2.01 1.60 -1.39
C GLN A 45 1.69 2.78 -0.47
N LYS A 46 2.40 3.89 -0.67
CA LYS A 46 2.16 5.14 0.05
C LYS A 46 0.70 5.59 -0.08
N ALA A 47 0.09 5.91 1.05
CA ALA A 47 -1.30 6.32 1.11
C ALA A 47 -1.52 7.75 0.55
N SER A 48 -2.74 8.02 0.10
CA SER A 48 -3.13 9.29 -0.54
C SER A 48 -4.50 9.76 -0.06
N PRO A 49 -4.72 11.07 0.11
CA PRO A 49 -6.05 11.62 0.44
C PRO A 49 -7.03 11.58 -0.75
N LYS A 50 -6.55 11.26 -1.95
CA LYS A 50 -7.38 11.20 -3.17
C LYS A 50 -7.54 9.76 -3.64
N ARG A 51 -8.78 9.28 -3.74
CA ARG A 51 -9.10 7.94 -4.28
C ARG A 51 -8.59 7.74 -5.70
N SER A 52 -8.62 8.78 -6.55
CA SER A 52 -8.10 8.72 -7.92
C SER A 52 -6.60 8.46 -7.95
N ALA A 53 -5.83 9.16 -7.12
CA ALA A 53 -4.38 8.95 -7.02
C ALA A 53 -4.03 7.56 -6.47
N CYS A 54 -4.85 7.01 -5.57
CA CYS A 54 -4.71 5.63 -5.14
C CYS A 54 -4.90 4.65 -6.31
N ARG A 55 -5.97 4.82 -7.10
CA ARG A 55 -6.24 3.95 -8.24
C ARG A 55 -5.16 4.05 -9.31
N GLU A 56 -4.69 5.25 -9.60
CA GLU A 56 -3.58 5.48 -10.53
C GLU A 56 -2.29 4.78 -10.07
N ALA A 57 -2.02 4.75 -8.76
CA ALA A 57 -0.87 4.02 -8.22
C ALA A 57 -1.01 2.49 -8.38
N ILE A 58 -2.23 1.95 -8.28
CA ILE A 58 -2.52 0.55 -8.58
C ILE A 58 -2.31 0.29 -10.07
N ASP A 59 -2.93 1.08 -10.94
CA ASP A 59 -2.90 0.89 -12.39
C ASP A 59 -1.46 0.97 -12.93
N ARG A 60 -0.64 1.91 -12.43
CA ARG A 60 0.78 2.01 -12.76
C ARG A 60 1.56 0.76 -12.34
N PHE A 61 1.27 0.22 -11.16
CA PHE A 61 1.95 -0.98 -10.67
C PHE A 61 1.53 -2.23 -11.45
N VAL A 62 0.24 -2.40 -11.70
CA VAL A 62 -0.31 -3.52 -12.48
C VAL A 62 0.24 -3.50 -13.91
N GLY A 63 0.24 -2.33 -14.57
CA GLY A 63 0.80 -2.20 -15.90
C GLY A 63 2.30 -2.53 -15.96
N ALA A 64 3.06 -2.19 -14.92
CA ALA A 64 4.47 -2.60 -14.82
C ALA A 64 4.62 -4.12 -14.61
N LEU A 65 3.74 -4.72 -13.79
CA LEU A 65 3.74 -6.17 -13.58
C LEU A 65 3.46 -6.96 -14.85
N ASP A 66 2.49 -6.54 -15.66
CA ASP A 66 2.15 -7.24 -16.91
C ASP A 66 3.37 -7.37 -17.84
N THR A 67 4.27 -6.39 -17.82
CA THR A 67 5.50 -6.40 -18.64
C THR A 67 6.68 -7.15 -18.01
N THR A 68 6.67 -7.35 -16.69
CA THR A 68 7.82 -7.89 -15.93
C THR A 68 7.57 -9.28 -15.36
N CYS A 69 6.31 -9.69 -15.20
CA CYS A 69 5.92 -10.98 -14.64
C CYS A 69 4.68 -11.54 -15.35
N THR A 70 4.90 -12.17 -16.50
CA THR A 70 3.81 -12.80 -17.30
C THR A 70 3.12 -13.96 -16.59
N SER A 71 3.76 -14.55 -15.57
CA SER A 71 3.20 -15.64 -14.76
C SER A 71 2.61 -15.19 -13.43
N CYS A 72 2.48 -13.88 -13.21
CA CYS A 72 1.81 -13.32 -12.03
C CYS A 72 0.30 -13.21 -12.28
N PHE A 73 -0.49 -13.69 -11.32
CA PHE A 73 -1.95 -13.58 -11.30
C PHE A 73 -2.34 -12.57 -10.24
N ILE A 74 -3.02 -11.50 -10.63
CA ILE A 74 -3.55 -10.50 -9.68
C ILE A 74 -4.80 -11.08 -9.04
N GLU A 75 -4.76 -11.30 -7.72
CA GLU A 75 -5.88 -11.83 -6.94
C GLU A 75 -6.84 -10.70 -6.52
N SER A 76 -6.29 -9.57 -6.05
CA SER A 76 -7.10 -8.41 -5.69
C SER A 76 -6.32 -7.10 -5.80
N THR A 77 -7.06 -6.01 -6.04
CA THR A 77 -6.55 -4.65 -6.02
C THR A 77 -7.54 -3.76 -5.28
N ASP A 78 -7.09 -3.08 -4.24
CA ASP A 78 -7.98 -2.35 -3.33
C ASP A 78 -7.39 -0.97 -2.98
N CYS A 79 -8.26 0.05 -2.97
CA CYS A 79 -7.96 1.33 -2.34
C CYS A 79 -8.54 1.35 -0.93
N ALA A 80 -7.84 0.68 -0.01
CA ALA A 80 -8.31 0.43 1.33
C ALA A 80 -8.28 1.71 2.18
N THR A 81 -9.38 2.00 2.86
CA THR A 81 -9.46 3.08 3.88
C THR A 81 -9.25 2.56 5.30
N LYS A 82 -9.34 1.25 5.49
CA LYS A 82 -9.09 0.55 6.75
C LYS A 82 -8.19 -0.63 6.42
N LEU A 83 -7.04 -0.69 7.07
CA LEU A 83 -6.06 -1.77 6.89
C LEU A 83 -6.13 -2.71 8.07
N GLU A 84 -6.04 -4.01 7.79
CA GLU A 84 -6.07 -5.07 8.79
C GLU A 84 -4.95 -6.09 8.52
N GLY A 85 -4.60 -6.87 9.53
CA GLY A 85 -3.60 -7.95 9.39
C GLY A 85 -2.29 -7.50 8.74
N VAL A 86 -1.91 -8.21 7.68
CA VAL A 86 -0.66 -8.00 6.93
C VAL A 86 -0.61 -6.61 6.28
N ASP A 87 -1.71 -6.11 5.72
CA ASP A 87 -1.72 -4.81 5.03
C ASP A 87 -1.41 -3.67 6.00
N ARG A 88 -1.99 -3.74 7.21
CA ARG A 88 -1.72 -2.76 8.27
C ARG A 88 -0.28 -2.83 8.73
N ALA A 89 0.22 -4.05 8.97
CA ALA A 89 1.59 -4.27 9.41
C ALA A 89 2.59 -3.70 8.38
N LEU A 90 2.37 -3.96 7.09
CA LEU A 90 3.16 -3.37 6.01
C LEU A 90 3.06 -1.84 6.01
N ALA A 91 1.87 -1.25 6.06
CA ALA A 91 1.71 0.22 6.08
C ALA A 91 2.43 0.88 7.27
N ASN A 92 2.44 0.22 8.42
CA ASN A 92 3.04 0.71 9.66
C ASN A 92 4.52 0.33 9.83
N ASN A 93 5.11 -0.43 8.91
CA ASN A 93 6.47 -0.97 9.03
C ASN A 93 6.66 -1.91 10.23
N GLU A 94 5.59 -2.62 10.60
CA GLU A 94 5.63 -3.63 11.66
C GLU A 94 6.37 -4.88 11.17
N SER A 95 7.02 -5.57 12.11
CA SER A 95 7.69 -6.84 11.83
C SER A 95 6.67 -7.94 11.55
N LEU A 96 6.81 -8.63 10.42
CA LEU A 96 5.95 -9.73 10.01
C LEU A 96 6.75 -11.04 9.97
N PRO A 97 6.23 -12.18 10.44
CA PRO A 97 6.91 -13.48 10.47
C PRO A 97 7.05 -14.13 9.08
N MET A 98 7.49 -13.35 8.09
CA MET A 98 7.63 -13.73 6.69
C MET A 98 8.62 -12.80 5.98
N HIS A 99 8.96 -13.13 4.75
CA HIS A 99 9.87 -12.31 3.96
C HIS A 99 9.15 -11.04 3.52
N THR A 100 9.80 -9.91 3.69
CA THR A 100 9.28 -8.60 3.32
C THR A 100 10.29 -7.86 2.47
N ILE A 101 9.81 -7.06 1.52
CA ILE A 101 10.63 -6.12 0.78
C ILE A 101 10.22 -4.71 1.17
N SER A 102 11.20 -3.88 1.49
CA SER A 102 11.00 -2.46 1.78
C SER A 102 11.75 -1.61 0.75
N ALA A 103 11.03 -0.72 0.09
CA ALA A 103 11.54 0.27 -0.86
C ALA A 103 10.88 1.63 -0.59
N GLU A 104 11.41 2.70 -1.21
CA GLU A 104 10.85 4.05 -1.02
C GLU A 104 9.39 4.11 -1.50
N GLY A 105 8.44 4.20 -0.54
CA GLY A 105 7.01 4.30 -0.84
C GLY A 105 6.31 2.98 -1.19
N ILE A 106 7.00 1.84 -1.12
CA ILE A 106 6.46 0.51 -1.40
C ILE A 106 6.93 -0.46 -0.34
N ARG A 107 6.01 -1.27 0.17
CA ARG A 107 6.34 -2.42 1.03
C ARG A 107 5.60 -3.64 0.56
N MET A 108 6.26 -4.78 0.61
CA MET A 108 5.70 -6.06 0.19
C MET A 108 5.94 -7.12 1.25
N ALA A 109 4.98 -8.03 1.40
CA ALA A 109 5.14 -9.28 2.12
C ALA A 109 5.02 -10.43 1.13
N MET A 110 5.82 -11.47 1.33
CA MET A 110 5.81 -12.69 0.53
C MET A 110 5.66 -13.91 1.42
N LEU A 111 4.71 -14.76 1.04
CA LEU A 111 4.47 -16.05 1.63
C LEU A 111 4.64 -17.12 0.54
N GLY A 112 5.35 -18.20 0.85
CA GLY A 112 5.55 -19.28 -0.11
C GLY A 112 6.48 -20.37 0.42
N PRO A 113 6.91 -21.29 -0.44
CA PRO A 113 7.80 -22.39 -0.05
C PRO A 113 9.12 -21.86 0.54
N PRO A 114 9.57 -22.37 1.71
CA PRO A 114 10.70 -21.81 2.45
C PRO A 114 12.01 -21.85 1.66
N GLN A 115 12.17 -22.84 0.78
CA GLN A 115 13.36 -23.03 -0.05
C GLN A 115 13.53 -21.97 -1.15
N ARG A 116 12.44 -21.28 -1.54
CA ARG A 116 12.47 -20.33 -2.67
C ARG A 116 12.15 -18.90 -2.25
N VAL A 117 11.31 -18.71 -1.24
CA VAL A 117 10.83 -17.38 -0.83
C VAL A 117 11.97 -16.41 -0.51
N GLN A 118 13.09 -16.89 0.04
CA GLN A 118 14.25 -16.04 0.30
C GLN A 118 14.90 -15.56 -1.00
N ALA A 119 15.23 -16.48 -1.91
CA ALA A 119 15.88 -16.14 -3.18
C ALA A 119 15.01 -15.22 -4.04
N GLU A 120 13.70 -15.45 -4.06
CA GLU A 120 12.72 -14.61 -4.75
C GLU A 120 12.62 -13.22 -4.12
N CYS A 121 12.67 -13.15 -2.79
CA CYS A 121 12.67 -11.88 -2.08
C CYS A 121 13.91 -11.03 -2.39
N GLU A 122 15.09 -11.65 -2.38
CA GLU A 122 16.33 -10.99 -2.76
C GLU A 122 16.33 -10.59 -4.24
N GLY A 123 15.86 -11.48 -5.12
CA GLY A 123 15.75 -11.24 -6.56
C GLY A 123 14.83 -10.07 -6.91
N MET A 124 13.63 -10.02 -6.32
CA MET A 124 12.68 -8.93 -6.52
C MET A 124 13.21 -7.60 -5.96
N ALA A 125 13.85 -7.60 -4.79
CA ALA A 125 14.49 -6.38 -4.26
C ALA A 125 15.58 -5.86 -5.21
N ALA A 126 16.43 -6.74 -5.74
CA ALA A 126 17.44 -6.36 -6.73
C ALA A 126 16.82 -5.86 -8.04
N GLN A 127 15.74 -6.48 -8.50
CA GLN A 127 15.01 -6.05 -9.69
C GLN A 127 14.40 -4.66 -9.51
N MET A 128 13.83 -4.35 -8.34
CA MET A 128 13.30 -3.02 -8.03
C MET A 128 14.37 -1.93 -8.14
N VAL A 129 15.58 -2.19 -7.65
CA VAL A 129 16.72 -1.27 -7.80
C VAL A 129 17.10 -1.11 -9.27
N ARG A 130 17.15 -2.20 -10.04
CA ARG A 130 17.43 -2.16 -11.49
C ARG A 130 16.40 -1.36 -12.29
N LEU A 131 15.14 -1.36 -11.84
CA LEU A 131 14.05 -0.59 -12.43
C LEU A 131 14.05 0.89 -11.99
N GLY A 132 15.05 1.33 -11.23
CA GLY A 132 15.27 2.74 -10.89
C GLY A 132 14.85 3.13 -9.47
N MET A 133 14.45 2.18 -8.61
CA MET A 133 14.26 2.48 -7.19
C MET A 133 15.61 2.80 -6.54
N LYS A 134 15.67 3.85 -5.70
CA LYS A 134 16.91 4.24 -5.02
C LYS A 134 17.46 3.15 -4.11
N SER A 135 16.56 2.45 -3.42
CA SER A 135 16.87 1.30 -2.58
C SER A 135 15.67 0.38 -2.46
N ALA A 136 15.96 -0.91 -2.41
CA ALA A 136 15.02 -1.95 -2.01
C ALA A 136 15.80 -3.03 -1.26
N ALA A 137 15.24 -3.53 -0.18
CA ALA A 137 15.88 -4.56 0.63
C ALA A 137 14.89 -5.66 1.00
N CYS A 138 15.33 -6.91 0.83
CA CYS A 138 14.68 -8.06 1.39
C CYS A 138 15.03 -8.18 2.88
N ALA A 139 14.03 -8.39 3.72
CA ALA A 139 14.19 -8.63 5.15
C ALA A 139 13.28 -9.77 5.59
N PHE A 140 13.85 -10.72 6.32
CA PHE A 140 13.11 -11.63 7.17
C PHE A 140 13.31 -11.17 8.62
N PRO A 141 12.27 -11.13 9.47
CA PRO A 141 12.46 -10.72 10.85
C PRO A 141 13.46 -11.64 11.53
N ARG A 142 14.53 -11.07 12.08
CA ARG A 142 15.29 -11.76 13.12
C ARG A 142 14.38 -11.79 14.34
N VAL A 143 13.88 -12.96 14.70
CA VAL A 143 13.10 -13.14 15.93
C VAL A 143 13.98 -12.64 17.09
N PRO A 144 13.62 -11.56 17.81
CA PRO A 144 14.34 -11.19 19.01
C PRO A 144 13.95 -12.22 20.08
N GLY A 145 14.72 -13.31 20.17
CA GLY A 145 14.49 -14.39 21.14
C GLY A 145 14.54 -15.83 20.61
N GLY A 146 14.88 -16.07 19.34
CA GLY A 146 15.04 -17.42 18.81
C GLY A 146 16.36 -18.05 19.25
N VAL A 147 16.36 -18.78 20.36
CA VAL A 147 17.39 -19.78 20.68
C VAL A 147 17.07 -21.05 19.87
N HIS A 148 18.12 -21.59 19.23
CA HIS A 148 18.25 -22.86 18.49
C HIS A 148 18.17 -22.75 16.97
#